data_AF-A0A9P6RTR0-F1
#
_entry.id   AF-A0A9P6RTR0-F1
#
_cell.length_a   1.000
_cell.length_b   1.000
_cell.length_c   1.000
_cell.angle_alpha   90.00
_cell.angle_beta   90.00
_cell.angle_gamma   90.00
#
_symmetry.space_group_name_H-M   'P 1'
#
loop_
_entity.id
_entity.type
_entity.pdbx_description
1 polymer ?
#
loop_
_entity_poly.entity_id
_entity_poly.type
_entity_poly.pdbx_seq_one_letter_code
_entity_poly.pdbx_strand_id
1 'polypeptide(L)'
;MAIAAQETDDATNKPRFCLPDLFQDHGVEKIYHLQPGPLETDCKSLIYICRPQINYMKYIAEHIHTHTKDSRSGPYTYSLFFVPRRTALCEKVLEDEGVFGEITKGEYHLDLIPLEDDLLSLEWDSTFKELYLDQDTTSIYYAAKALMRLQGIYGWFPRILGKGDYSKALCDMMLRMRREMAVDDLDASQTTQMSQTIDSLIIIDRSVDMVTPLCTQLTYEGLIDEIFHIKNSFVEVDAALAGAAPAPSGSGTASSGSSAAKKKKVPLNGGDKLFGELRDLNFAVVGGLLNKVAKRINADYEERHNAKTVPQIRQFIGKMGTLAAEHQSLRLHTSLAEQIMEYTRSDDFNRILEVQQNVVAGIATSKEPEYIEEMINKQVPLVQVLRLLCLYSLVNNGVKPKQFEFFKKEILEAYGFEHIQTLENLRRLGLLTKQVTTKNPYSLVRRSLSLIVDEVNEHAPNDISYVYSGYAPLSVRLVQCVVQRGKNQPGGGGVKGQGLAGGNGWKGFEDVLRMLPGRTFDEKQRVDDGQPMSTKSKLDRIMNNDVLKNEHRSNGQPRISLVFFLGGCTFTEVSATRFLASQEGGQRDFVICTTQILNGNTLMESLVQKVPDLHATS
;
A
#
# COMPACT_ATOMS: atom_id res chain seq x y z
N MET A 1 -33.97 3.83 4.44
CA MET A 1 -33.10 2.94 5.27
C MET A 1 -31.86 3.72 5.72
N ALA A 2 -31.15 3.27 6.76
CA ALA A 2 -29.88 3.87 7.16
C ALA A 2 -28.72 2.86 7.23
N ILE A 3 -27.51 3.33 6.93
CA ILE A 3 -26.27 2.56 7.06
C ILE A 3 -25.43 3.11 8.21
N ALA A 4 -24.90 2.23 9.06
CA ALA A 4 -23.85 2.57 10.02
C ALA A 4 -22.58 1.77 9.67
N ALA A 5 -21.49 2.47 9.30
CA ALA A 5 -20.28 1.82 8.79
C ALA A 5 -19.01 2.30 9.54
N GLN A 6 -18.03 1.40 9.66
CA GLN A 6 -16.75 1.69 10.34
C GLN A 6 -15.84 2.70 9.60
N GLU A 7 -16.06 2.89 8.30
CA GLU A 7 -15.25 3.74 7.44
C GLU A 7 -16.18 4.71 6.75
N THR A 8 -16.68 5.67 7.52
CA THR A 8 -17.29 6.86 6.95
C THR A 8 -16.27 7.98 6.93
N ASP A 9 -16.34 8.83 5.91
CA ASP A 9 -15.59 10.09 5.91
C ASP A 9 -16.03 10.97 7.09
N ASP A 10 -15.13 11.29 8.02
CA ASP A 10 -15.41 12.14 9.20
C ASP A 10 -16.03 13.50 8.83
N ALA A 11 -15.77 14.00 7.62
CA ALA A 11 -16.32 15.27 7.15
C ALA A 11 -17.70 15.13 6.47
N THR A 12 -18.05 13.94 5.95
CA THR A 12 -19.27 13.77 5.12
C THR A 12 -20.17 12.61 5.55
N ASN A 13 -19.77 11.81 6.54
CA ASN A 13 -20.42 10.58 6.99
C ASN A 13 -20.77 9.59 5.85
N LYS A 14 -19.99 9.54 4.76
CA LYS A 14 -20.25 8.67 3.59
C LYS A 14 -19.34 7.43 3.57
N PRO A 15 -19.82 6.21 3.20
CA PRO A 15 -19.04 4.99 3.17
C PRO A 15 -18.12 5.03 1.95
N ARG A 16 -16.83 4.73 2.15
CA ARG A 16 -15.78 5.00 1.14
C ARG A 16 -15.69 3.98 0.00
N PHE A 17 -16.41 2.86 0.08
CA PHE A 17 -16.32 1.75 -0.87
C PHE A 17 -17.35 1.77 -2.00
N CYS A 18 -18.22 2.78 -2.04
CA CYS A 18 -19.28 2.86 -3.04
C CYS A 18 -19.70 4.31 -3.28
N LEU A 19 -20.07 4.63 -4.52
CA LEU A 19 -20.61 5.95 -4.86
C LEU A 19 -21.88 6.20 -4.03
N PRO A 20 -22.01 7.38 -3.37
CA PRO A 20 -23.18 7.72 -2.57
C PRO A 20 -24.50 7.57 -3.33
N ASP A 21 -24.46 7.84 -4.63
CA ASP A 21 -25.63 7.75 -5.52
C ASP A 21 -26.16 6.32 -5.62
N LEU A 22 -25.29 5.30 -5.63
CA LEU A 22 -25.73 3.91 -5.65
C LEU A 22 -26.49 3.53 -4.37
N PHE A 23 -26.07 4.06 -3.22
CA PHE A 23 -26.80 3.82 -1.96
C PHE A 23 -28.16 4.52 -1.97
N GLN A 24 -28.23 5.74 -2.50
CA GLN A 24 -29.50 6.46 -2.65
C GLN A 24 -30.46 5.71 -3.59
N ASP A 25 -29.96 5.19 -4.71
CA ASP A 25 -30.73 4.38 -5.66
C ASP A 25 -31.32 3.10 -5.02
N HIS A 26 -30.66 2.61 -3.96
CA HIS A 26 -31.12 1.45 -3.17
C HIS A 26 -31.87 1.85 -1.89
N GLY A 27 -32.31 3.10 -1.75
CA GLY A 27 -33.18 3.55 -0.65
C GLY A 27 -32.47 3.83 0.67
N VAL A 28 -31.17 4.11 0.64
CA VAL A 28 -30.41 4.60 1.80
C VAL A 28 -30.60 6.11 1.91
N GLU A 29 -31.18 6.55 3.01
CA GLU A 29 -31.51 7.95 3.30
C GLU A 29 -30.44 8.61 4.18
N LYS A 30 -29.86 7.84 5.11
CA LYS A 30 -28.88 8.34 6.09
C LYS A 30 -27.71 7.38 6.22
N ILE A 31 -26.55 7.95 6.47
CA ILE A 31 -25.31 7.21 6.69
C ILE A 31 -24.64 7.78 7.93
N TYR A 32 -24.18 6.88 8.79
CA TYR A 32 -23.59 7.17 10.09
C TYR A 32 -22.23 6.48 10.23
N HIS A 33 -21.32 7.12 10.96
CA HIS A 33 -20.12 6.46 11.44
C HIS A 33 -20.49 5.46 12.55
N LEU A 34 -19.95 4.24 12.49
CA LEU A 34 -20.12 3.27 13.56
C LEU A 34 -19.18 3.62 14.73
N GLN A 35 -19.77 4.13 15.81
CA GLN A 35 -19.05 4.65 16.97
C GLN A 35 -19.74 4.25 18.29
N PRO A 36 -19.04 4.29 19.44
CA PRO A 36 -19.66 4.04 20.75
C PRO A 36 -20.74 5.07 21.08
N GLY A 37 -21.65 4.70 21.98
CA GLY A 37 -22.76 5.54 22.42
C GLY A 37 -24.04 5.32 21.61
N PRO A 38 -25.15 6.00 21.98
CA PRO A 38 -26.44 5.82 21.34
C PRO A 38 -26.44 6.33 19.89
N LEU A 39 -27.14 5.61 19.00
CA LEU A 39 -27.37 6.03 17.62
C LEU A 39 -28.78 6.59 17.50
N GLU A 40 -28.93 7.90 17.27
CA GLU A 40 -30.25 8.51 17.07
C GLU A 40 -30.64 8.52 15.58
N THR A 41 -31.72 7.82 15.24
CA THR A 41 -32.21 7.76 13.86
C THR A 41 -33.71 7.48 13.77
N ASP A 42 -34.35 8.16 12.82
CA ASP A 42 -35.74 7.93 12.40
C ASP A 42 -35.89 6.72 11.45
N CYS A 43 -34.79 6.27 10.84
CA CYS A 43 -34.76 5.14 9.92
C CYS A 43 -35.00 3.81 10.64
N LYS A 44 -36.10 3.12 10.33
CA LYS A 44 -36.48 1.85 11.00
C LYS A 44 -35.72 0.63 10.49
N SER A 45 -35.07 0.73 9.35
CA SER A 45 -34.17 -0.32 8.85
C SER A 45 -32.72 0.16 8.94
N LEU A 46 -31.91 -0.57 9.70
CA LEU A 46 -30.51 -0.28 9.99
C LEU A 46 -29.61 -1.39 9.47
N ILE A 47 -28.64 -1.00 8.63
CA ILE A 47 -27.65 -1.89 8.05
C ILE A 47 -26.27 -1.50 8.58
N TYR A 48 -25.66 -2.39 9.36
CA TYR A 48 -24.30 -2.27 9.85
C TYR A 48 -23.31 -2.90 8.86
N ILE A 49 -22.23 -2.19 8.55
CA ILE A 49 -21.16 -2.70 7.67
C ILE A 49 -19.82 -2.46 8.38
N CYS A 50 -19.18 -3.53 8.87
CA CYS A 50 -17.92 -3.42 9.60
C CYS A 50 -17.03 -4.65 9.47
N ARG A 51 -15.75 -4.48 9.78
CA ARG A 51 -14.82 -5.58 9.98
C ARG A 51 -15.24 -6.41 11.19
N PRO A 52 -14.88 -7.70 11.24
CA PRO A 52 -15.21 -8.58 12.36
C PRO A 52 -14.32 -8.28 13.59
N GLN A 53 -14.52 -7.13 14.22
CA GLN A 53 -13.83 -6.72 15.46
C GLN A 53 -14.80 -6.62 16.64
N ILE A 54 -14.29 -6.94 17.84
CA ILE A 54 -15.08 -7.04 19.08
C ILE A 54 -15.72 -5.68 19.45
N ASN A 55 -14.98 -4.59 19.32
CA ASN A 55 -15.46 -3.23 19.62
C ASN A 55 -16.73 -2.90 18.82
N TYR A 56 -16.77 -3.21 17.53
CA TYR A 56 -17.94 -2.94 16.70
C TYR A 56 -19.17 -3.75 17.13
N MET A 57 -18.98 -5.00 17.56
CA MET A 57 -20.11 -5.81 18.07
C MET A 57 -20.72 -5.18 19.33
N LYS A 58 -19.87 -4.62 20.20
CA LYS A 58 -20.31 -3.89 21.41
C LYS A 58 -21.06 -2.59 21.06
N TYR A 59 -20.57 -1.82 20.08
CA TYR A 59 -21.26 -0.60 19.64
C TYR A 59 -22.63 -0.93 19.04
N ILE A 60 -22.70 -1.97 18.21
CA ILE A 60 -23.97 -2.43 17.62
C ILE A 60 -24.94 -2.88 18.71
N ALA A 61 -24.48 -3.65 19.70
CA ALA A 61 -25.31 -4.06 20.82
C ALA A 61 -25.84 -2.86 21.62
N GLU A 62 -24.99 -1.87 21.90
CA GLU A 62 -25.39 -0.63 22.59
C GLU A 62 -26.48 0.13 21.80
N HIS A 63 -26.36 0.22 20.47
CA HIS A 63 -27.36 0.84 19.61
C HIS A 63 -28.71 0.12 19.70
N ILE A 64 -28.70 -1.21 19.58
CA ILE A 64 -29.92 -2.04 19.66
C ILE A 64 -30.59 -1.90 21.03
N HIS A 65 -29.82 -2.02 22.11
CA HIS A 65 -30.34 -1.86 23.48
C HIS A 65 -30.96 -0.49 23.71
N THR A 66 -30.39 0.57 23.12
CA THR A 66 -30.93 1.93 23.22
C THR A 66 -32.28 2.03 22.51
N HIS A 67 -32.38 1.55 21.28
CA HIS A 67 -33.64 1.57 20.53
C HIS A 67 -34.73 0.71 21.18
N THR A 68 -34.38 -0.46 21.70
CA THR A 68 -35.35 -1.37 22.35
C THR A 68 -35.92 -0.78 23.65
N LYS A 69 -35.16 0.08 24.35
CA LYS A 69 -35.64 0.83 25.52
C LYS A 69 -36.59 1.97 25.15
N ASP A 70 -36.48 2.53 23.94
CA ASP A 70 -37.35 3.62 23.50
C ASP A 70 -38.66 3.09 22.90
N SER A 71 -39.66 2.91 23.78
CA SER A 71 -41.00 2.43 23.42
C SER A 71 -41.75 3.34 22.42
N ARG A 72 -41.26 4.56 22.15
CA ARG A 72 -41.88 5.51 21.20
C ARG A 72 -41.42 5.28 19.76
N SER A 73 -40.32 4.55 19.56
CA SER A 73 -39.66 4.47 18.26
C SER A 73 -40.11 3.30 17.37
N GLY A 74 -41.07 2.46 17.81
CA GLY A 74 -41.59 1.35 16.98
C GLY A 74 -40.53 0.27 16.67
N PRO A 75 -40.89 -0.78 15.90
CA PRO A 75 -39.97 -1.89 15.65
C PRO A 75 -38.88 -1.51 14.63
N TYR A 76 -37.63 -1.72 15.02
CA TYR A 76 -36.47 -1.63 14.12
C TYR A 76 -36.16 -2.99 13.50
N THR A 77 -35.58 -2.98 12.30
CA THR A 77 -34.98 -4.16 11.66
C THR A 77 -33.49 -3.95 11.51
N TYR A 78 -32.69 -4.90 12.01
CA TYR A 78 -31.23 -4.81 12.00
C TYR A 78 -30.62 -5.84 11.06
N SER A 79 -29.67 -5.41 10.24
CA SER A 79 -28.80 -6.27 9.43
C SER A 79 -27.34 -5.91 9.68
N LEU A 80 -26.45 -6.91 9.74
CA LEU A 80 -25.00 -6.75 9.88
C LEU A 80 -24.30 -7.51 8.77
N PHE A 81 -23.55 -6.79 7.94
CA PHE A 81 -22.65 -7.35 6.94
C PHE A 81 -21.21 -7.25 7.43
N PHE A 82 -20.62 -8.41 7.72
CA PHE A 82 -19.21 -8.50 8.08
C PHE A 82 -18.33 -8.38 6.84
N VAL A 83 -17.27 -7.58 6.92
CA VAL A 83 -16.31 -7.36 5.84
C VAL A 83 -14.92 -7.89 6.22
N PRO A 84 -14.34 -8.90 5.54
CA PRO A 84 -14.93 -9.65 4.43
C PRO A 84 -15.82 -10.83 4.87
N ARG A 85 -15.78 -11.24 6.15
CA ARG A 85 -16.47 -12.44 6.66
C ARG A 85 -16.81 -12.37 8.14
N ARG A 86 -17.76 -13.18 8.58
CA ARG A 86 -18.15 -13.32 10.00
C ARG A 86 -17.15 -14.19 10.76
N THR A 87 -16.95 -13.91 12.03
CA THR A 87 -16.09 -14.71 12.91
C THR A 87 -16.91 -15.26 14.07
N ALA A 88 -16.60 -16.50 14.47
CA ALA A 88 -17.23 -17.12 15.64
C ALA A 88 -17.06 -16.26 16.91
N LEU A 89 -15.95 -15.53 17.01
CA LEU A 89 -15.70 -14.59 18.11
C LEU A 89 -16.70 -13.43 18.12
N CYS A 90 -16.98 -12.82 16.96
CA CYS A 90 -17.97 -11.74 16.89
C CYS A 90 -19.40 -12.25 17.12
N GLU A 91 -19.74 -13.41 16.58
CA GLU A 91 -21.02 -14.07 16.85
C GLU A 91 -21.20 -14.32 18.36
N LYS A 92 -20.15 -14.81 19.03
CA LYS A 92 -20.18 -15.03 20.48
C LYS A 92 -20.38 -13.74 21.28
N VAL A 93 -19.73 -12.64 20.88
CA VAL A 93 -19.95 -11.33 21.53
C VAL A 93 -21.40 -10.88 21.37
N LEU A 94 -21.99 -11.02 20.19
CA LEU A 94 -23.41 -10.68 19.99
C LEU A 94 -24.36 -11.57 20.82
N GLU A 95 -24.01 -12.84 21.05
CA GLU A 95 -24.75 -13.74 21.94
C GLU A 95 -24.66 -13.28 23.39
N ASP A 96 -23.44 -12.96 23.86
CA ASP A 96 -23.17 -12.55 25.24
C ASP A 96 -23.82 -11.19 25.56
N GLU A 97 -23.90 -10.30 24.57
CA GLU A 97 -24.63 -9.02 24.66
C GLU A 97 -26.16 -9.17 24.49
N GLY A 98 -26.66 -10.37 24.21
CA GLY A 98 -28.09 -10.68 24.12
C GLY A 98 -28.79 -10.26 22.83
N VAL A 99 -28.07 -9.72 21.84
CA VAL A 99 -28.65 -9.17 20.60
C VAL A 99 -28.53 -10.11 19.40
N PHE A 100 -27.91 -11.28 19.55
CA PHE A 100 -27.65 -12.22 18.45
C PHE A 100 -28.92 -12.60 17.66
N GLY A 101 -30.04 -12.81 18.33
CA GLY A 101 -31.32 -13.17 17.70
C GLY A 101 -32.06 -11.99 17.05
N GLU A 102 -31.68 -10.75 17.37
CA GLU A 102 -32.36 -9.53 16.92
C GLU A 102 -31.79 -8.98 15.60
N ILE A 103 -30.59 -9.43 15.22
CA ILE A 103 -29.86 -8.93 14.05
C ILE A 103 -29.69 -10.01 12.98
N THR A 104 -30.06 -9.68 11.74
CA THR A 104 -29.76 -10.52 10.56
C THR A 104 -28.28 -10.37 10.21
N LYS A 105 -27.58 -11.47 9.98
CA LYS A 105 -26.12 -11.47 9.78
C LYS A 105 -25.80 -11.97 8.37
N GLY A 106 -24.94 -11.26 7.66
CA GLY A 106 -24.44 -11.61 6.34
C GLY A 106 -22.94 -11.34 6.22
N GLU A 107 -22.34 -11.78 5.12
CA GLU A 107 -20.95 -11.52 4.78
C GLU A 107 -20.89 -10.71 3.49
N TYR A 108 -20.03 -9.70 3.46
CA TYR A 108 -19.73 -8.95 2.25
C TYR A 108 -18.24 -9.12 1.93
N HIS A 109 -17.94 -10.01 0.98
CA HIS A 109 -16.59 -10.40 0.59
C HIS A 109 -15.88 -9.32 -0.26
N LEU A 110 -15.69 -8.15 0.32
CA LEU A 110 -14.83 -7.10 -0.22
C LEU A 110 -13.39 -7.42 0.17
N ASP A 111 -12.71 -8.17 -0.71
CA ASP A 111 -11.33 -8.60 -0.49
C ASP A 111 -10.33 -7.59 -1.07
N LEU A 112 -9.84 -7.81 -2.30
CA LEU A 112 -8.94 -6.88 -2.98
C LEU A 112 -9.73 -5.73 -3.63
N ILE A 113 -9.47 -4.51 -3.17
CA ILE A 113 -10.05 -3.26 -3.68
C ILE A 113 -9.13 -2.69 -4.77
N PRO A 114 -9.65 -2.41 -5.98
CA PRO A 114 -8.87 -1.74 -7.01
C PRO A 114 -8.68 -0.27 -6.66
N LEU A 115 -7.44 0.10 -6.32
CA LEU A 115 -7.02 1.50 -6.15
C LEU A 115 -6.68 2.13 -7.50
N GLU A 116 -6.11 1.34 -8.41
CA GLU A 116 -5.80 1.66 -9.80
C GLU A 116 -6.04 0.41 -10.67
N ASP A 117 -6.00 0.56 -12.00
CA ASP A 117 -6.10 -0.55 -12.94
C ASP A 117 -5.03 -1.64 -12.71
N ASP A 118 -3.87 -1.25 -12.17
CA ASP A 118 -2.73 -2.11 -11.89
C ASP A 118 -2.40 -2.26 -10.39
N LEU A 119 -3.23 -1.71 -9.48
CA LEU A 119 -2.99 -1.73 -8.03
C LEU A 119 -4.23 -2.16 -7.26
N LEU A 120 -4.11 -3.28 -6.56
CA LEU A 120 -5.13 -3.88 -5.71
C LEU A 120 -4.65 -3.89 -4.25
N SER A 121 -5.51 -3.53 -3.31
CA SER A 121 -5.18 -3.51 -1.86
C SER A 121 -6.27 -4.17 -1.03
N LEU A 122 -5.91 -4.85 0.06
CA LEU A 122 -6.89 -5.26 1.08
C LEU A 122 -7.32 -4.08 1.98
N GLU A 123 -6.62 -2.93 1.89
CA GLU A 123 -6.81 -1.75 2.76
C GLU A 123 -6.86 -2.12 4.26
N TRP A 124 -5.99 -3.06 4.67
CA TRP A 124 -5.93 -3.57 6.03
C TRP A 124 -4.75 -2.97 6.80
N ASP A 125 -4.86 -1.69 7.18
CA ASP A 125 -3.80 -0.83 7.76
C ASP A 125 -3.00 -1.43 8.94
N SER A 126 -3.60 -2.35 9.70
CA SER A 126 -2.97 -2.99 10.86
C SER A 126 -2.13 -4.23 10.52
N THR A 127 -2.05 -4.62 9.24
CA THR A 127 -1.47 -5.91 8.82
C THR A 127 -0.03 -6.07 9.30
N PHE A 128 0.81 -5.03 9.19
CA PHE A 128 2.21 -5.13 9.60
C PHE A 128 2.33 -5.44 11.10
N LYS A 129 1.67 -4.63 11.94
CA LYS A 129 1.69 -4.82 13.39
C LYS A 129 1.14 -6.19 13.78
N GLU A 130 -0.01 -6.56 13.22
CA GLU A 130 -0.67 -7.85 13.47
C GLU A 130 0.26 -9.01 13.15
N LEU A 131 0.83 -9.05 11.95
CA LEU A 131 1.68 -10.16 11.52
C LEU A 131 3.00 -10.25 12.30
N TYR A 132 3.72 -9.14 12.39
CA TYR A 132 5.12 -9.20 12.82
C TYR A 132 5.27 -8.96 14.33
N LEU A 133 4.41 -8.15 14.95
CA LEU A 133 4.49 -7.82 16.38
C LEU A 133 3.54 -8.67 17.22
N ASP A 134 2.27 -8.74 16.82
CA ASP A 134 1.21 -9.41 17.58
C ASP A 134 1.11 -10.92 17.25
N GLN A 135 1.75 -11.35 16.14
CA GLN A 135 1.72 -12.73 15.63
C GLN A 135 0.31 -13.21 15.24
N ASP A 136 -0.55 -12.28 14.87
CA ASP A 136 -1.87 -12.53 14.29
C ASP A 136 -1.76 -12.72 12.78
N THR A 137 -2.14 -13.91 12.31
CA THR A 137 -2.06 -14.31 10.90
C THR A 137 -3.37 -14.16 10.12
N THR A 138 -4.35 -13.45 10.69
CA THR A 138 -5.67 -13.22 10.10
C THR A 138 -5.58 -12.61 8.69
N SER A 139 -4.69 -11.65 8.48
CA SER A 139 -4.47 -11.01 7.18
C SER A 139 -3.94 -11.99 6.10
N ILE A 140 -3.17 -13.01 6.46
CA ILE A 140 -2.73 -14.08 5.54
C ILE A 140 -3.95 -14.85 5.04
N TYR A 141 -4.94 -15.11 5.90
CA TYR A 141 -6.17 -15.78 5.51
C TYR A 141 -6.98 -14.95 4.52
N TYR A 142 -7.13 -13.65 4.76
CA TYR A 142 -7.83 -12.76 3.83
C TYR A 142 -7.09 -12.64 2.49
N ALA A 143 -5.77 -12.49 2.51
CA ALA A 143 -4.95 -12.51 1.29
C ALA A 143 -5.13 -13.83 0.51
N ALA A 144 -5.10 -14.97 1.20
CA ALA A 144 -5.30 -16.28 0.57
C ALA A 144 -6.69 -16.38 -0.06
N LYS A 145 -7.75 -15.97 0.63
CA LYS A 145 -9.12 -15.97 0.08
C LYS A 145 -9.24 -15.05 -1.13
N ALA A 146 -8.68 -13.86 -1.08
CA ALA A 146 -8.68 -12.92 -2.20
C ALA A 146 -7.99 -13.52 -3.44
N LEU A 147 -6.81 -14.12 -3.25
CA LEU A 147 -6.07 -14.78 -4.32
C LEU A 147 -6.78 -16.03 -4.86
N MET A 148 -7.45 -16.80 -3.98
CA MET A 148 -8.29 -17.92 -4.42
C MET A 148 -9.48 -17.46 -5.26
N ARG A 149 -10.10 -16.30 -4.94
CA ARG A 149 -11.15 -15.71 -5.80
C ARG A 149 -10.61 -15.28 -7.15
N LEU A 150 -9.43 -14.67 -7.20
CA LEU A 150 -8.77 -14.36 -8.47
C LEU A 150 -8.51 -15.62 -9.30
N GLN A 151 -8.09 -16.73 -8.68
CA GLN A 151 -7.95 -18.01 -9.39
C GLN A 151 -9.31 -18.58 -9.86
N GLY A 152 -10.39 -18.33 -9.12
CA GLY A 152 -11.75 -18.69 -9.56
C GLY A 152 -12.21 -17.92 -10.81
N ILE A 153 -11.72 -16.69 -11.00
CA ILE A 153 -12.05 -15.85 -12.17
C ILE A 153 -11.10 -16.11 -13.35
N TYR A 154 -9.80 -16.19 -13.09
CA TYR A 154 -8.75 -16.21 -14.11
C TYR A 154 -8.09 -17.58 -14.31
N GLY A 155 -8.46 -18.59 -13.52
CA GLY A 155 -7.80 -19.90 -13.49
C GLY A 155 -6.61 -19.97 -12.52
N TRP A 156 -6.12 -21.18 -12.28
CA TRP A 156 -4.98 -21.42 -11.39
C TRP A 156 -3.73 -20.68 -11.86
N PHE A 157 -2.96 -20.12 -10.94
CA PHE A 157 -1.69 -19.49 -11.31
C PHE A 157 -0.67 -20.58 -11.67
N PRO A 158 -0.03 -20.55 -12.85
CA PRO A 158 0.93 -21.60 -13.24
C PRO A 158 2.10 -21.74 -12.26
N ARG A 159 2.49 -20.65 -11.62
CA ARG A 159 3.66 -20.57 -10.77
C ARG A 159 3.45 -19.58 -9.63
N ILE A 160 3.81 -19.99 -8.42
CA ILE A 160 3.85 -19.14 -7.22
C ILE A 160 5.28 -19.10 -6.72
N LEU A 161 5.91 -17.94 -6.80
CA LEU A 161 7.24 -17.68 -6.25
C LEU A 161 7.12 -16.78 -5.05
N GLY A 162 8.05 -16.88 -4.11
CA GLY A 162 8.08 -15.90 -3.05
C GLY A 162 9.31 -15.95 -2.16
N LYS A 163 9.43 -14.89 -1.36
CA LYS A 163 10.48 -14.69 -0.38
C LYS A 163 9.86 -14.18 0.91
N GLY A 164 10.14 -14.88 2.01
CA GLY A 164 9.65 -14.58 3.36
C GLY A 164 8.87 -15.73 4.00
N ASP A 165 8.82 -15.74 5.33
CA ASP A 165 8.16 -16.82 6.06
C ASP A 165 6.63 -16.74 5.99
N TYR A 166 6.07 -15.54 6.04
CA TYR A 166 4.64 -15.34 5.84
C TYR A 166 4.25 -15.39 4.37
N SER A 167 5.15 -15.02 3.46
CA SER A 167 4.99 -15.29 2.03
C SER A 167 4.82 -16.80 1.77
N LYS A 168 5.65 -17.63 2.40
CA LYS A 168 5.49 -19.11 2.31
C LYS A 168 4.20 -19.59 2.97
N ALA A 169 3.83 -19.03 4.12
CA ALA A 169 2.58 -19.37 4.80
C ALA A 169 1.33 -19.05 3.95
N LEU A 170 1.34 -17.91 3.25
CA LEU A 170 0.30 -17.54 2.28
C LEU A 170 0.20 -18.55 1.15
N CYS A 171 1.34 -18.91 0.53
CA CYS A 171 1.39 -19.94 -0.50
C CYS A 171 0.84 -21.28 0.01
N ASP A 172 1.26 -21.74 1.19
CA ASP A 172 0.80 -22.99 1.80
C ASP A 172 -0.71 -22.97 2.06
N MET A 173 -1.24 -21.81 2.49
CA MET A 173 -2.66 -21.63 2.73
C MET A 173 -3.48 -21.69 1.43
N MET A 174 -3.03 -21.05 0.35
CA MET A 174 -3.66 -21.16 -0.97
C MET A 174 -3.67 -22.62 -1.46
N LEU A 175 -2.54 -23.31 -1.36
CA LEU A 175 -2.43 -24.72 -1.77
C LEU A 175 -3.32 -25.62 -0.91
N ARG A 176 -3.49 -25.30 0.38
CA ARG A 176 -4.41 -26.02 1.27
C ARG A 176 -5.87 -25.79 0.87
N MET A 177 -6.28 -24.53 0.70
CA MET A 177 -7.64 -24.17 0.27
C MET A 177 -8.00 -24.83 -1.06
N ARG A 178 -7.05 -24.94 -1.99
CA ARG A 178 -7.24 -25.66 -3.25
C ARG A 178 -7.51 -27.16 -3.04
N ARG A 179 -6.78 -27.82 -2.15
CA ARG A 179 -7.02 -29.24 -1.83
C ARG A 179 -8.38 -29.45 -1.17
N GLU A 180 -8.79 -28.54 -0.30
CA GLU A 180 -10.12 -28.55 0.34
C GLU A 180 -11.22 -28.39 -0.72
N MET A 181 -11.09 -27.43 -1.65
CA MET A 181 -12.02 -27.25 -2.77
C MET A 181 -12.14 -28.50 -3.63
N ALA A 182 -11.06 -29.24 -3.86
CA ALA A 182 -11.08 -30.46 -4.65
C ALA A 182 -11.85 -31.62 -3.97
N VAL A 183 -12.10 -31.53 -2.67
CA VAL A 183 -12.90 -32.49 -1.91
C VAL A 183 -14.35 -32.03 -1.79
N ASP A 184 -14.56 -30.74 -1.49
CA ASP A 184 -15.88 -30.18 -1.18
C ASP A 184 -16.71 -29.88 -2.45
N ASP A 185 -16.07 -29.54 -3.57
CA ASP A 185 -16.72 -29.15 -4.82
C ASP A 185 -15.97 -29.74 -6.03
N LEU A 186 -16.26 -31.02 -6.30
CA LEU A 186 -15.63 -31.79 -7.38
C LEU A 186 -15.83 -31.15 -8.76
N ASP A 187 -17.00 -30.54 -9.00
CA ASP A 187 -17.34 -29.92 -10.28
C ASP A 187 -16.57 -28.61 -10.48
N ALA A 188 -16.50 -27.73 -9.47
CA ALA A 188 -15.69 -26.52 -9.54
C ALA A 188 -14.18 -26.83 -9.68
N SER A 189 -13.71 -27.86 -8.98
CA SER A 189 -12.32 -28.31 -9.06
C SER A 189 -11.94 -28.85 -10.45
N GLN A 190 -12.82 -29.64 -11.08
CA GLN A 190 -12.59 -30.20 -12.41
C GLN A 190 -12.72 -29.16 -13.53
N THR A 191 -13.51 -28.11 -13.33
CA THR A 191 -13.70 -27.05 -14.32
C THR A 191 -12.65 -25.94 -14.26
N THR A 192 -11.97 -25.76 -13.12
CA THR A 192 -10.95 -24.71 -13.00
C THR A 192 -9.67 -25.07 -13.76
N GLN A 193 -9.43 -24.35 -14.87
CA GLN A 193 -8.26 -24.54 -15.72
C GLN A 193 -7.05 -23.74 -15.25
N MET A 194 -5.90 -23.99 -15.86
CA MET A 194 -4.72 -23.14 -15.70
C MET A 194 -4.97 -21.77 -16.33
N SER A 195 -4.55 -20.70 -15.66
CA SER A 195 -4.71 -19.35 -16.21
C SER A 195 -3.99 -19.19 -17.54
N GLN A 196 -4.69 -18.59 -18.51
CA GLN A 196 -4.12 -18.19 -19.80
C GLN A 196 -3.65 -16.73 -19.81
N THR A 197 -4.03 -15.96 -18.78
CA THR A 197 -3.75 -14.52 -18.66
C THR A 197 -2.64 -14.26 -17.64
N ILE A 198 -2.74 -14.90 -16.46
CA ILE A 198 -1.80 -14.71 -15.36
C ILE A 198 -0.73 -15.81 -15.40
N ASP A 199 0.53 -15.42 -15.62
CA ASP A 199 1.67 -16.32 -15.76
C ASP A 199 2.24 -16.75 -14.40
N SER A 200 2.22 -15.84 -13.41
CA SER A 200 2.81 -16.10 -12.11
C SER A 200 2.29 -15.18 -11.02
N LEU A 201 2.30 -15.68 -9.78
CA LEU A 201 2.21 -14.90 -8.56
C LEU A 201 3.60 -14.81 -7.91
N ILE A 202 4.06 -13.61 -7.58
CA ILE A 202 5.32 -13.34 -6.88
C ILE A 202 4.97 -12.69 -5.53
N ILE A 203 5.25 -13.36 -4.43
CA ILE A 203 4.88 -12.92 -3.08
C ILE A 203 6.13 -12.44 -2.32
N ILE A 204 6.19 -11.15 -2.00
CA ILE A 204 7.26 -10.54 -1.22
C ILE A 204 6.74 -10.18 0.18
N ASP A 205 7.32 -10.78 1.19
CA ASP A 205 7.04 -10.49 2.61
C ASP A 205 7.77 -9.21 3.03
N ARG A 206 7.06 -8.26 3.65
CA ARG A 206 7.61 -6.95 4.03
C ARG A 206 8.83 -7.08 4.94
N SER A 207 8.89 -8.09 5.80
CA SER A 207 10.04 -8.33 6.69
C SER A 207 11.36 -8.61 5.95
N VAL A 208 11.29 -8.95 4.66
CA VAL A 208 12.47 -9.17 3.80
C VAL A 208 13.19 -7.86 3.49
N ASP A 209 12.47 -6.74 3.46
CA ASP A 209 13.01 -5.44 3.14
C ASP A 209 12.34 -4.35 3.99
N MET A 210 12.90 -4.10 5.17
CA MET A 210 12.49 -2.99 6.03
C MET A 210 13.26 -1.70 5.76
N VAL A 211 14.23 -1.72 4.83
CA VAL A 211 15.04 -0.54 4.49
C VAL A 211 14.22 0.41 3.61
N THR A 212 13.58 -0.12 2.56
CA THR A 212 12.75 0.65 1.62
C THR A 212 11.69 1.53 2.31
N PRO A 213 10.78 1.00 3.16
CA PRO A 213 9.74 1.83 3.76
C PRO A 213 10.27 2.88 4.74
N LEU A 214 11.48 2.73 5.28
CA LEU A 214 12.06 3.72 6.20
C LEU A 214 12.72 4.90 5.46
N CYS A 215 13.10 4.72 4.19
CA CYS A 215 13.65 5.77 3.36
C CYS A 215 12.55 6.76 2.96
N THR A 216 12.88 8.05 2.94
CA THR A 216 11.99 9.10 2.44
C THR A 216 11.74 8.89 0.95
N GLN A 217 10.47 8.75 0.57
CA GLN A 217 10.08 8.55 -0.83
C GLN A 217 10.35 9.81 -1.68
N LEU A 218 10.86 9.64 -2.93
CA LEU A 218 11.25 10.78 -3.79
C LEU A 218 10.49 10.84 -5.13
N THR A 219 9.49 9.98 -5.33
CA THR A 219 8.53 10.16 -6.45
C THR A 219 7.49 11.22 -6.10
N TYR A 220 6.77 11.73 -7.10
CA TYR A 220 5.72 12.73 -6.87
C TYR A 220 4.64 12.22 -5.91
N GLU A 221 4.07 11.04 -6.20
CA GLU A 221 3.06 10.42 -5.33
C GLU A 221 3.62 10.00 -3.97
N GLY A 222 4.87 9.54 -3.93
CA GLY A 222 5.56 9.21 -2.69
C GLY A 222 5.75 10.42 -1.77
N LEU A 223 6.13 11.58 -2.31
CA LEU A 223 6.24 12.82 -1.52
C LEU A 223 4.88 13.38 -1.11
N ILE A 224 3.85 13.21 -1.94
CA ILE A 224 2.48 13.55 -1.51
C ILE A 224 2.10 12.71 -0.29
N ASP A 225 2.40 11.41 -0.29
CA ASP A 225 2.09 10.52 0.82
C ASP A 225 2.93 10.80 2.09
N GLU A 226 4.21 11.16 1.94
CA GLU A 226 5.07 11.55 3.07
C GLU A 226 4.59 12.83 3.77
N ILE A 227 4.05 13.80 3.01
CA ILE A 227 3.71 15.14 3.52
C ILE A 227 2.22 15.28 3.88
N PHE A 228 1.35 14.76 3.02
CA PHE A 228 -0.10 14.97 3.12
C PHE A 228 -0.89 13.70 3.51
N HIS A 229 -0.23 12.53 3.46
CA HIS A 229 -0.81 11.21 3.73
C HIS A 229 -1.97 10.86 2.79
N ILE A 230 -1.69 9.97 1.84
CA ILE A 230 -2.72 9.47 0.93
C ILE A 230 -3.49 8.37 1.67
N LYS A 231 -4.81 8.53 1.75
CA LYS A 231 -5.69 7.51 2.33
C LYS A 231 -6.84 7.21 1.38
N ASN A 232 -6.96 5.94 0.97
CA ASN A 232 -7.97 5.46 0.03
C ASN A 232 -8.00 6.24 -1.30
N SER A 233 -6.82 6.59 -1.84
CA SER A 233 -6.68 7.43 -3.05
C SER A 233 -7.23 8.86 -2.90
N PHE A 234 -7.26 9.40 -1.67
CA PHE A 234 -7.57 10.80 -1.40
C PHE A 234 -6.48 11.47 -0.58
N VAL A 235 -6.37 12.78 -0.76
CA VAL A 235 -5.56 13.68 0.07
C VAL A 235 -6.41 14.81 0.63
N GLU A 236 -6.09 15.28 1.82
CA GLU A 236 -6.71 16.48 2.40
C GLU A 236 -5.82 17.71 2.18
N VAL A 237 -6.34 18.70 1.46
CA VAL A 237 -5.64 19.96 1.17
C VAL A 237 -6.48 21.16 1.57
N ASP A 238 -5.87 22.32 1.77
CA ASP A 238 -6.64 23.54 2.05
C ASP A 238 -7.60 23.88 0.91
N ALA A 239 -8.83 24.28 1.25
CA ALA A 239 -9.88 24.54 0.25
C ALA A 239 -9.51 25.61 -0.79
N ALA A 240 -8.61 26.53 -0.44
CA ALA A 240 -8.05 27.53 -1.36
C ALA A 240 -7.22 26.89 -2.50
N LEU A 241 -6.60 25.74 -2.23
CA LEU A 241 -5.75 24.99 -3.15
C LEU A 241 -6.57 24.04 -4.05
N ALA A 242 -7.67 23.49 -3.52
CA ALA A 242 -8.58 22.59 -4.23
C ALA A 242 -9.54 23.27 -5.23
N GLY A 243 -9.20 24.47 -5.71
CA GLY A 243 -9.86 25.15 -6.83
C GLY A 243 -11.27 25.69 -6.56
N ALA A 244 -11.66 25.94 -5.30
CA ALA A 244 -12.91 26.66 -5.05
C ALA A 244 -12.86 28.05 -5.72
N ALA A 245 -13.90 28.38 -6.48
CA ALA A 245 -14.08 29.75 -6.96
C ALA A 245 -14.06 30.70 -5.75
N PRO A 246 -13.44 31.89 -5.84
CA PRO A 246 -13.57 32.88 -4.79
C PRO A 246 -15.07 33.11 -4.54
N ALA A 247 -15.52 32.92 -3.30
CA ALA A 247 -16.88 33.26 -2.93
C ALA A 247 -17.15 34.71 -3.36
N PRO A 248 -18.34 35.03 -3.91
CA PRO A 248 -18.65 36.40 -4.27
C PRO A 248 -18.47 37.26 -3.03
N SER A 249 -17.65 38.30 -3.16
CA SER A 249 -17.31 39.27 -2.13
C SER A 249 -18.56 40.04 -1.72
N GLY A 250 -19.36 39.42 -0.85
CA GLY A 250 -20.38 40.09 -0.07
C GLY A 250 -19.70 40.97 0.98
N SER A 251 -19.87 42.27 0.87
CA SER A 251 -19.45 43.28 1.83
C SER A 251 -20.06 42.99 3.21
N GLY A 252 -19.29 42.35 4.09
CA GLY A 252 -19.62 42.10 5.48
C GLY A 252 -18.38 42.32 6.35
N THR A 253 -18.50 43.21 7.32
CA THR A 253 -17.48 43.67 8.26
C THR A 253 -16.61 42.57 8.85
N ALA A 254 -15.29 42.77 8.80
CA ALA A 254 -14.27 41.87 9.33
C ALA A 254 -14.40 41.69 10.85
N SER A 255 -14.85 40.52 11.27
CA SER A 255 -14.63 40.00 12.63
C SER A 255 -13.35 39.16 12.62
N SER A 256 -12.35 39.59 13.40
CA SER A 256 -11.05 38.95 13.61
C SER A 256 -11.16 37.66 14.44
N GLY A 257 -11.81 36.63 13.89
CA GLY A 257 -11.73 35.26 14.39
C GLY A 257 -10.83 34.45 13.47
N SER A 258 -9.84 33.75 14.03
CA SER A 258 -8.99 32.79 13.32
C SER A 258 -9.85 31.63 12.77
N SER A 259 -10.41 31.81 11.57
CA SER A 259 -11.08 30.71 10.87
C SER A 259 -10.00 29.73 10.42
N ALA A 260 -9.87 28.60 11.12
CA ALA A 260 -9.07 27.48 10.66
C ALA A 260 -9.41 27.20 9.18
N ALA A 261 -8.39 27.15 8.33
CA ALA A 261 -8.57 26.89 6.90
C ALA A 261 -9.36 25.57 6.74
N LYS A 262 -10.52 25.63 6.07
CA LYS A 262 -11.30 24.43 5.80
C LYS A 262 -10.48 23.52 4.88
N LYS A 263 -10.14 22.33 5.34
CA LYS A 263 -9.55 21.29 4.50
C LYS A 263 -10.62 20.68 3.58
N LYS A 264 -10.21 20.25 2.40
CA LYS A 264 -11.03 19.59 1.38
C LYS A 264 -10.34 18.32 0.92
N LYS A 265 -11.11 17.23 0.84
CA LYS A 265 -10.66 15.97 0.24
C LYS A 265 -10.63 16.06 -1.27
N VAL A 266 -9.53 15.62 -1.87
CA VAL A 266 -9.31 15.62 -3.31
C VAL A 266 -8.87 14.22 -3.72
N PRO A 267 -9.51 13.62 -4.76
CA PRO A 267 -9.09 12.32 -5.26
C PRO A 267 -7.72 12.43 -5.96
N LEU A 268 -6.88 11.43 -5.74
CA LEU A 268 -5.61 11.20 -6.41
C LEU A 268 -5.62 9.79 -6.98
N ASN A 269 -6.05 9.66 -8.22
CA ASN A 269 -6.09 8.39 -8.94
C ASN A 269 -6.00 8.59 -10.46
N GLY A 270 -5.95 7.49 -11.22
CA GLY A 270 -5.87 7.48 -12.68
C GLY A 270 -7.03 8.18 -13.43
N GLY A 271 -8.09 8.61 -12.73
CA GLY A 271 -9.12 9.47 -13.31
C GLY A 271 -8.60 10.86 -13.72
N ASP A 272 -7.52 11.32 -13.10
CA ASP A 272 -6.78 12.51 -13.53
C ASP A 272 -5.58 12.11 -14.42
N LYS A 273 -5.68 12.43 -15.71
CA LYS A 273 -4.63 12.12 -16.69
C LYS A 273 -3.29 12.78 -16.37
N LEU A 274 -3.31 14.02 -15.87
CA LEU A 274 -2.07 14.72 -15.51
C LEU A 274 -1.43 14.05 -14.31
N PHE A 275 -2.23 13.65 -13.30
CA PHE A 275 -1.70 12.87 -12.18
C PHE A 275 -1.07 11.56 -12.64
N GLY A 276 -1.71 10.84 -13.57
CA GLY A 276 -1.16 9.62 -14.18
C GLY A 276 0.21 9.82 -14.84
N GLU A 277 0.47 10.99 -15.43
CA GLU A 277 1.78 11.33 -16.00
C GLU A 277 2.81 11.76 -14.95
N LEU A 278 2.38 12.25 -13.78
CA LEU A 278 3.26 12.81 -12.74
C LEU A 278 3.63 11.81 -11.65
N ARG A 279 2.68 10.97 -11.22
CA ARG A 279 2.74 10.20 -9.96
C ARG A 279 4.01 9.36 -9.80
N ASP A 280 4.44 8.73 -10.88
CA ASP A 280 5.57 7.79 -10.90
C ASP A 280 6.91 8.46 -11.21
N LEU A 281 6.93 9.77 -11.50
CA LEU A 281 8.16 10.52 -11.79
C LEU A 281 8.91 10.84 -10.50
N ASN A 282 10.25 10.86 -10.58
CA ASN A 282 11.05 11.50 -9.54
C ASN A 282 10.69 13.00 -9.46
N PHE A 283 10.58 13.53 -8.24
CA PHE A 283 10.13 14.90 -8.03
C PHE A 283 11.01 15.95 -8.73
N ALA A 284 12.30 15.68 -8.90
CA ALA A 284 13.23 16.59 -9.57
C ALA A 284 12.79 17.02 -10.98
N VAL A 285 11.99 16.19 -11.68
CA VAL A 285 11.57 16.45 -13.07
C VAL A 285 10.12 16.94 -13.21
N VAL A 286 9.34 16.89 -12.12
CA VAL A 286 7.91 17.26 -12.09
C VAL A 286 7.69 18.69 -12.54
N GLY A 287 8.48 19.64 -12.02
CA GLY A 287 8.34 21.06 -12.38
C GLY A 287 8.54 21.34 -13.87
N GLY A 288 9.44 20.59 -14.52
CA GLY A 288 9.66 20.67 -15.96
C GLY A 288 8.45 20.21 -16.78
N LEU A 289 7.78 19.14 -16.34
CA LEU A 289 6.58 18.63 -16.98
C LEU A 289 5.38 19.56 -16.75
N LEU A 290 5.16 20.04 -15.53
CA LEU A 290 4.10 21.01 -15.21
C LEU A 290 4.21 22.28 -16.07
N ASN A 291 5.42 22.81 -16.27
CA ASN A 291 5.64 23.97 -17.13
C ASN A 291 5.29 23.66 -18.61
N LYS A 292 5.65 22.47 -19.12
CA LYS A 292 5.27 22.05 -20.48
C LYS A 292 3.74 21.96 -20.63
N VAL A 293 3.05 21.36 -19.65
CA VAL A 293 1.58 21.24 -19.65
C VAL A 293 0.92 22.61 -19.56
N ALA A 294 1.42 23.51 -18.71
CA ALA A 294 0.93 24.88 -18.60
C ALA A 294 1.04 25.66 -19.92
N LYS A 295 2.18 25.56 -20.61
CA LYS A 295 2.38 26.19 -21.93
C LYS A 295 1.43 25.62 -22.99
N ARG A 296 1.21 24.31 -23.00
CA ARG A 296 0.26 23.64 -23.90
C ARG A 296 -1.17 24.13 -23.64
N ILE A 297 -1.64 24.09 -22.38
CA ILE A 297 -2.99 24.53 -22.02
C ILE A 297 -3.22 26.00 -22.40
N ASN A 298 -2.25 26.88 -22.12
CA ASN A 298 -2.35 28.30 -22.52
C ASN A 298 -2.47 28.48 -24.04
N ALA A 299 -1.69 27.72 -24.82
CA ALA A 299 -1.80 27.75 -26.29
C ALA A 299 -3.18 27.29 -26.78
N ASP A 300 -3.74 26.24 -26.17
CA ASP A 300 -5.08 25.73 -26.51
C ASP A 300 -6.19 26.74 -26.17
N TYR A 301 -6.03 27.54 -25.11
CA TYR A 301 -6.95 28.63 -24.78
C TYR A 301 -6.88 29.78 -25.79
N GLU A 302 -5.68 30.12 -26.29
CA GLU A 302 -5.48 31.15 -27.32
C GLU A 302 -6.12 30.77 -28.67
N GLU A 303 -6.29 29.48 -28.97
CA GLU A 303 -7.05 29.03 -30.15
C GLU A 303 -8.49 29.59 -30.17
N ARG A 304 -9.08 29.87 -29.00
CA ARG A 304 -10.37 30.56 -28.87
C ARG A 304 -10.40 31.89 -29.61
N HIS A 305 -9.33 32.68 -29.49
CA HIS A 305 -9.23 34.00 -30.11
C HIS A 305 -9.04 33.90 -31.62
N ASN A 306 -8.59 32.74 -32.12
CA ASN A 306 -8.42 32.45 -33.55
C ASN A 306 -9.68 31.86 -34.21
N ALA A 307 -10.68 31.41 -33.44
CA ALA A 307 -11.94 30.87 -33.95
C ALA A 307 -12.86 31.98 -34.49
N LYS A 308 -12.89 32.16 -35.82
CA LYS A 308 -13.68 33.23 -36.48
C LYS A 308 -14.98 32.76 -37.11
N THR A 309 -15.13 31.46 -37.35
CA THR A 309 -16.32 30.88 -38.00
C THR A 309 -17.19 30.13 -37.00
N VAL A 310 -18.50 30.07 -37.26
CA VAL A 310 -19.47 29.36 -36.40
C VAL A 310 -19.08 27.89 -36.16
N PRO A 311 -18.59 27.11 -37.16
CA PRO A 311 -18.09 25.75 -36.92
C PRO A 311 -16.90 25.69 -35.97
N GLN A 312 -15.92 26.60 -36.11
CA GLN A 312 -14.75 26.67 -35.22
C GLN A 312 -15.15 27.04 -33.78
N ILE A 313 -16.10 27.96 -33.61
CA ILE A 313 -16.63 28.33 -32.29
C ILE A 313 -17.35 27.14 -31.65
N ARG A 314 -18.19 26.41 -32.39
CA ARG A 314 -18.85 25.19 -31.88
C ARG A 314 -17.84 24.11 -31.48
N GLN A 315 -16.80 23.91 -32.29
CA GLN A 315 -15.72 22.96 -31.98
C GLN A 315 -14.98 23.34 -30.69
N PHE A 316 -14.68 24.63 -30.49
CA PHE A 316 -14.04 25.11 -29.27
C PHE A 316 -14.92 24.93 -28.04
N ILE A 317 -16.21 25.27 -28.12
CA ILE A 317 -17.17 25.07 -27.02
C ILE A 317 -17.24 23.59 -26.61
N GLY A 318 -17.17 22.67 -27.58
CA GLY A 318 -17.09 21.23 -27.31
C GLY A 318 -15.84 20.80 -26.54
N LYS A 319 -14.69 21.48 -26.74
CA LYS A 319 -13.43 21.22 -26.01
C LYS A 319 -13.32 21.96 -24.68
N MET A 320 -14.10 23.03 -24.48
CA MET A 320 -13.96 23.94 -23.32
C MET A 320 -14.13 23.24 -21.97
N GLY A 321 -15.02 22.26 -21.87
CA GLY A 321 -15.20 21.49 -20.62
C GLY A 321 -13.96 20.68 -20.26
N THR A 322 -13.34 20.02 -21.24
CA THR A 322 -12.10 19.27 -21.05
C THR A 322 -10.93 20.19 -20.69
N LEU A 323 -10.78 21.32 -21.39
CA LEU A 323 -9.74 22.31 -21.08
C LEU A 323 -9.90 22.89 -19.67
N ALA A 324 -11.13 23.16 -19.23
CA ALA A 324 -11.40 23.63 -17.87
C ALA A 324 -11.00 22.58 -16.81
N ALA A 325 -11.30 21.30 -17.06
CA ALA A 325 -10.91 20.21 -16.18
C ALA A 325 -9.37 20.04 -16.12
N GLU A 326 -8.69 20.09 -17.27
CA GLU A 326 -7.22 20.04 -17.34
C GLU A 326 -6.57 21.24 -16.64
N HIS A 327 -7.13 22.45 -16.77
CA HIS A 327 -6.65 23.62 -16.06
C HIS A 327 -6.86 23.51 -14.54
N GLN A 328 -7.97 22.93 -14.09
CA GLN A 328 -8.21 22.67 -12.67
C GLN A 328 -7.22 21.64 -12.11
N SER A 329 -6.98 20.55 -12.83
CA SER A 329 -5.97 19.54 -12.50
C SER A 329 -4.56 20.16 -12.43
N LEU A 330 -4.17 20.94 -13.45
CA LEU A 330 -2.88 21.64 -13.45
C LEU A 330 -2.71 22.56 -12.24
N ARG A 331 -3.77 23.30 -11.86
CA ARG A 331 -3.73 24.18 -10.69
C ARG A 331 -3.51 23.39 -9.39
N LEU A 332 -4.23 22.28 -9.21
CA LEU A 332 -4.05 21.40 -8.06
C LEU A 332 -2.61 20.89 -7.97
N HIS A 333 -2.09 20.32 -9.06
CA HIS A 333 -0.76 19.71 -9.07
C HIS A 333 0.38 20.73 -8.98
N THR A 334 0.19 21.94 -9.51
CA THR A 334 1.11 23.07 -9.31
C THR A 334 1.17 23.44 -7.82
N SER A 335 0.02 23.56 -7.16
CA SER A 335 -0.05 23.91 -5.73
C SER A 335 0.53 22.82 -4.82
N LEU A 336 0.28 21.53 -5.13
CA LEU A 336 0.91 20.43 -4.42
C LEU A 336 2.43 20.45 -4.62
N ALA A 337 2.90 20.64 -5.87
CA ALA A 337 4.32 20.70 -6.17
C ALA A 337 5.02 21.89 -5.49
N GLU A 338 4.37 23.04 -5.36
CA GLU A 338 4.91 24.20 -4.63
C GLU A 338 5.14 23.89 -3.14
N GLN A 339 4.18 23.24 -2.48
CA GLN A 339 4.33 22.84 -1.07
C GLN A 339 5.37 21.74 -0.88
N ILE A 340 5.43 20.76 -1.78
CA ILE A 340 6.50 19.75 -1.77
C ILE A 340 7.86 20.43 -1.98
N MET A 341 7.93 21.43 -2.85
CA MET A 341 9.16 22.20 -3.09
C MET A 341 9.59 23.00 -1.85
N GLU A 342 8.64 23.59 -1.10
CA GLU A 342 8.93 24.26 0.16
C GLU A 342 9.53 23.29 1.19
N TYR A 343 8.92 22.11 1.35
CA TYR A 343 9.42 21.07 2.25
C TYR A 343 10.81 20.57 1.83
N THR A 344 10.98 20.21 0.56
CA THR A 344 12.21 19.61 0.03
C THR A 344 13.39 20.59 -0.06
N ARG A 345 13.14 21.91 -0.02
CA ARG A 345 14.19 22.93 0.04
C ARG A 345 14.59 23.31 1.47
N SER A 346 13.91 22.79 2.49
CA SER A 346 14.26 23.05 3.88
C SER A 346 15.63 22.43 4.24
N ASP A 347 16.38 23.09 5.13
CA ASP A 347 17.66 22.59 5.61
C ASP A 347 17.50 21.24 6.35
N ASP A 348 16.40 21.08 7.09
CA ASP A 348 16.08 19.85 7.80
C ASP A 348 15.86 18.68 6.83
N PHE A 349 15.10 18.88 5.76
CA PHE A 349 14.90 17.85 4.73
C PHE A 349 16.21 17.47 4.04
N ASN A 350 17.00 18.46 3.62
CA ASN A 350 18.27 18.20 2.96
C ASN A 350 19.22 17.40 3.85
N ARG A 351 19.27 17.75 5.15
CA ARG A 351 20.13 17.08 6.12
C ARG A 351 19.68 15.65 6.42
N ILE A 352 18.39 15.41 6.64
CA ILE A 352 17.90 14.04 6.86
C ILE A 352 18.08 13.18 5.62
N LEU A 353 17.86 13.74 4.42
CA LEU A 353 18.04 13.02 3.16
C LEU A 353 19.51 12.65 2.93
N GLU A 354 20.45 13.57 3.14
CA GLU A 354 21.90 13.30 3.05
C GLU A 354 22.29 12.15 3.98
N VAL A 355 21.82 12.18 5.23
CA VAL A 355 22.13 11.13 6.21
C VAL A 355 21.50 9.79 5.80
N GLN A 356 20.24 9.77 5.36
CA GLN A 356 19.60 8.54 4.87
C GLN A 356 20.37 7.94 3.68
N GLN A 357 20.76 8.76 2.70
CA GLN A 357 21.52 8.34 1.52
C GLN A 357 22.89 7.74 1.91
N ASN A 358 23.62 8.40 2.80
CA ASN A 358 24.89 7.88 3.32
C ASN A 358 24.73 6.53 4.02
N VAL A 359 23.67 6.40 4.85
CA VAL A 359 23.33 5.14 5.53
C VAL A 359 23.07 4.05 4.49
N VAL A 360 22.12 4.20 3.57
CA VAL A 360 21.78 3.13 2.61
C VAL A 360 22.92 2.79 1.65
N ALA A 361 23.77 3.77 1.32
CA ALA A 361 24.99 3.57 0.55
C ALA A 361 26.06 2.76 1.30
N GLY A 362 25.93 2.63 2.62
CA GLY A 362 26.90 1.97 3.49
C GLY A 362 28.17 2.79 3.66
N ILE A 363 28.07 4.12 3.54
CA ILE A 363 29.16 5.04 3.82
C ILE A 363 29.20 5.22 5.34
N ALA A 364 30.21 4.65 6.00
CA ALA A 364 30.35 4.75 7.44
C ALA A 364 31.03 6.07 7.81
N THR A 365 30.30 6.97 8.47
CA THR A 365 30.88 8.18 9.08
C THR A 365 30.56 8.24 10.58
N SER A 366 31.04 9.29 11.27
CA SER A 366 30.56 9.60 12.62
C SER A 366 29.34 10.52 12.60
N LYS A 367 28.97 11.06 11.44
CA LYS A 367 27.95 12.10 11.30
C LYS A 367 26.54 11.56 11.49
N GLU A 368 26.26 10.32 11.09
CA GLU A 368 24.92 9.73 11.20
C GLU A 368 24.47 9.64 12.66
N PRO A 369 25.25 9.06 13.60
CA PRO A 369 24.84 9.04 14.98
C PRO A 369 24.84 10.40 15.67
N GLU A 370 25.75 11.31 15.31
CA GLU A 370 25.77 12.69 15.81
C GLU A 370 24.48 13.43 15.40
N TYR A 371 23.99 13.21 14.18
CA TYR A 371 22.73 13.81 13.73
C TYR A 371 21.50 13.20 14.41
N ILE A 372 21.47 11.88 14.65
CA ILE A 372 20.39 11.25 15.41
C ILE A 372 20.32 11.83 16.84
N GLU A 373 21.47 12.02 17.48
CA GLU A 373 21.57 12.69 18.79
C GLU A 373 21.05 14.14 18.72
N GLU A 374 21.44 14.90 17.71
CA GLU A 374 20.91 16.25 17.47
C GLU A 374 19.38 16.27 17.32
N MET A 375 18.80 15.32 16.58
CA MET A 375 17.35 15.21 16.43
C MET A 375 16.66 14.96 17.78
N ILE A 376 17.25 14.11 18.64
CA ILE A 376 16.74 13.85 19.99
C ILE A 376 16.81 15.12 20.84
N ASN A 377 17.95 15.82 20.83
CA ASN A 377 18.15 17.04 21.59
C ASN A 377 17.20 18.18 21.16
N LYS A 378 16.84 18.23 19.87
CA LYS A 378 15.85 19.17 19.33
C LYS A 378 14.40 18.74 19.54
N GLN A 379 14.16 17.54 20.10
CA GLN A 379 12.84 16.94 20.26
C GLN A 379 12.03 16.92 18.95
N VAL A 380 12.70 16.59 17.83
CA VAL A 380 12.04 16.31 16.55
C VAL A 380 11.01 15.18 16.77
N PRO A 381 9.85 15.15 16.07
CA PRO A 381 8.86 14.10 16.28
C PRO A 381 9.47 12.69 16.36
N LEU A 382 9.16 11.96 17.45
CA LEU A 382 9.80 10.68 17.78
C LEU A 382 9.79 9.69 16.62
N VAL A 383 8.71 9.66 15.84
CA VAL A 383 8.56 8.83 14.63
C VAL A 383 9.73 9.06 13.67
N GLN A 384 10.13 10.31 13.41
CA GLN A 384 11.23 10.63 12.49
C GLN A 384 12.59 10.18 13.05
N VAL A 385 12.81 10.34 14.37
CA VAL A 385 14.01 9.84 15.05
C VAL A 385 14.09 8.33 14.94
N LEU A 386 13.00 7.62 15.25
CA LEU A 386 12.94 6.16 15.19
C LEU A 386 13.09 5.63 13.76
N ARG A 387 12.50 6.30 12.76
CA ARG A 387 12.69 5.96 11.34
C ARG A 387 14.18 5.91 10.99
N LEU A 388 14.92 6.98 11.28
CA LEU A 388 16.35 7.07 10.94
C LEU A 388 17.20 6.10 11.78
N LEU A 389 16.90 5.97 13.08
CA LEU A 389 17.64 5.06 13.96
C LEU A 389 17.42 3.58 13.58
N CYS A 390 16.21 3.20 13.18
CA CYS A 390 15.93 1.86 12.66
C CYS A 390 16.61 1.62 11.31
N LEU A 391 16.61 2.61 10.41
CA LEU A 391 17.34 2.52 9.14
C LEU A 391 18.83 2.30 9.38
N TYR A 392 19.43 3.09 10.28
CA TYR A 392 20.82 2.95 10.70
C TYR A 392 21.11 1.55 11.27
N SER A 393 20.24 1.05 12.15
CA SER A 393 20.34 -0.28 12.74
C SER A 393 20.28 -1.39 11.67
N LEU A 394 19.29 -1.37 10.78
CA LEU A 394 19.12 -2.40 9.74
C LEU A 394 20.31 -2.49 8.79
N VAL A 395 20.79 -1.35 8.31
CA VAL A 395 21.93 -1.28 7.39
C VAL A 395 23.23 -1.73 8.05
N ASN A 396 23.42 -1.47 9.36
CA ASN A 396 24.65 -1.79 10.08
C ASN A 396 24.63 -3.15 10.79
N ASN A 397 23.54 -3.91 10.65
CA ASN A 397 23.31 -5.15 11.40
C ASN A 397 23.32 -4.93 12.93
N GLY A 398 22.60 -3.90 13.36
CA GLY A 398 22.47 -3.43 14.73
C GLY A 398 23.35 -2.22 15.05
N VAL A 399 23.04 -1.58 16.16
CA VAL A 399 23.78 -0.44 16.74
C VAL A 399 24.84 -0.94 17.71
N LYS A 400 26.02 -0.32 17.74
CA LYS A 400 27.08 -0.68 18.69
C LYS A 400 26.55 -0.64 20.14
N PRO A 401 26.87 -1.61 21.02
CA PRO A 401 26.22 -1.73 22.33
C PRO A 401 26.23 -0.47 23.20
N LYS A 402 27.35 0.26 23.26
CA LYS A 402 27.45 1.52 24.02
C LYS A 402 26.53 2.60 23.46
N GLN A 403 26.48 2.72 22.15
CA GLN A 403 25.66 3.70 21.45
C GLN A 403 24.17 3.34 21.49
N PHE A 404 23.84 2.05 21.47
CA PHE A 404 22.47 1.59 21.67
C PHE A 404 21.94 2.01 23.05
N GLU A 405 22.73 1.79 24.13
CA GLU A 405 22.33 2.21 25.47
C GLU A 405 22.24 3.74 25.59
N PHE A 406 23.12 4.47 24.89
CA PHE A 406 23.04 5.93 24.80
C PHE A 406 21.72 6.38 24.16
N PHE A 407 21.41 5.97 22.92
CA PHE A 407 20.17 6.38 22.27
C PHE A 407 18.92 5.93 23.04
N LYS A 408 18.95 4.73 23.64
CA LYS A 408 17.86 4.28 24.52
C LYS A 408 17.65 5.24 25.68
N LYS A 409 18.72 5.64 26.38
CA LYS A 409 18.64 6.58 27.49
C LYS A 409 18.08 7.93 27.03
N GLU A 410 18.67 8.50 25.98
CA GLU A 410 18.28 9.84 25.49
C GLU A 410 16.83 9.86 24.99
N ILE A 411 16.35 8.81 24.31
CA ILE A 411 14.95 8.73 23.88
C ILE A 411 14.00 8.69 25.08
N LEU A 412 14.29 7.89 26.11
CA LEU A 412 13.43 7.78 27.29
C LEU A 412 13.39 9.08 28.11
N GLU A 413 14.52 9.78 28.18
CA GLU A 413 14.62 11.08 28.86
C GLU A 413 13.93 12.21 28.09
N ALA A 414 14.05 12.23 26.75
CA ALA A 414 13.53 13.31 25.92
C ALA A 414 12.03 13.17 25.56
N TYR A 415 11.55 11.93 25.40
CA TYR A 415 10.18 11.65 24.90
C TYR A 415 9.27 10.94 25.91
N GLY A 416 9.81 10.41 27.01
CA GLY A 416 9.03 9.73 28.05
C GLY A 416 9.35 8.24 28.22
N PHE A 417 9.20 7.75 29.45
CA PHE A 417 9.56 6.38 29.83
C PHE A 417 8.62 5.32 29.24
N GLU A 418 7.39 5.69 28.89
CA GLU A 418 6.42 4.87 28.15
C GLU A 418 7.00 4.25 26.88
N HIS A 419 7.96 4.94 26.24
CA HIS A 419 8.60 4.49 25.02
C HIS A 419 9.58 3.34 25.24
N ILE A 420 9.77 2.87 26.48
CA ILE A 420 10.46 1.60 26.73
C ILE A 420 9.76 0.44 25.99
N GLN A 421 8.42 0.46 25.94
CA GLN A 421 7.65 -0.53 25.19
C GLN A 421 7.80 -0.34 23.68
N THR A 422 7.93 0.90 23.22
CA THR A 422 8.19 1.21 21.80
C THR A 422 9.54 0.62 21.37
N LEU A 423 10.60 0.86 22.15
CA LEU A 423 11.94 0.32 21.90
C LEU A 423 11.96 -1.22 21.95
N GLU A 424 11.20 -1.83 22.87
CA GLU A 424 11.05 -3.28 22.93
C GLU A 424 10.32 -3.85 21.72
N ASN A 425 9.26 -3.19 21.23
CA ASN A 425 8.57 -3.56 20.00
C ASN A 425 9.55 -3.56 18.81
N LEU A 426 10.31 -2.47 18.64
CA LEU A 426 11.31 -2.34 17.57
C LEU A 426 12.42 -3.40 17.67
N ARG A 427 12.84 -3.75 18.90
CA ARG A 427 13.82 -4.82 19.15
C ARG A 427 13.26 -6.18 18.76
N ARG A 428 12.02 -6.51 19.15
CA ARG A 428 11.35 -7.78 18.81
C ARG A 428 11.19 -7.96 17.30
N LEU A 429 10.96 -6.85 16.58
CA LEU A 429 10.85 -6.82 15.12
C LEU A 429 12.21 -6.85 14.40
N GLY A 430 13.33 -6.79 15.13
CA GLY A 430 14.67 -6.73 14.54
C GLY A 430 15.04 -5.38 13.90
N LEU A 431 14.17 -4.37 14.03
CA LEU A 431 14.38 -3.03 13.45
C LEU A 431 15.46 -2.24 14.21
N LEU A 432 15.44 -2.33 15.54
CA LEU A 432 16.41 -1.66 16.42
C LEU A 432 17.07 -2.67 17.35
N THR A 433 18.28 -3.10 17.01
CA THR A 433 18.99 -4.16 17.74
C THR A 433 20.40 -3.74 18.14
N LYS A 434 20.97 -4.44 19.12
CA LYS A 434 22.40 -4.35 19.43
C LYS A 434 23.18 -5.17 18.41
N GLN A 435 24.27 -4.62 17.92
CA GLN A 435 25.20 -5.34 17.05
C GLN A 435 25.84 -6.51 17.81
N VAL A 436 25.60 -7.73 17.33
CA VAL A 436 26.20 -8.97 17.90
C VAL A 436 27.44 -9.41 17.12
N THR A 437 27.47 -9.14 15.81
CA THR A 437 28.56 -9.54 14.92
C THR A 437 28.97 -8.40 14.01
N THR A 438 30.25 -8.38 13.61
CA THR A 438 30.78 -7.43 12.63
C THR A 438 30.43 -7.80 11.20
N LYS A 439 29.95 -9.03 10.94
CA LYS A 439 29.46 -9.42 9.61
C LYS A 439 28.18 -8.64 9.32
N ASN A 440 28.17 -7.93 8.20
CA ASN A 440 27.04 -7.15 7.76
C ASN A 440 26.44 -7.76 6.47
N PRO A 441 25.32 -8.50 6.55
CA PRO A 441 24.66 -9.08 5.39
C PRO A 441 24.24 -8.04 4.35
N TYR A 442 23.77 -6.87 4.81
CA TYR A 442 23.28 -5.80 3.94
C TYR A 442 24.36 -5.34 2.95
N SER A 443 25.62 -5.20 3.38
CA SER A 443 26.73 -4.81 2.49
C SER A 443 26.96 -5.79 1.34
N LEU A 444 26.79 -7.09 1.56
CA LEU A 444 26.90 -8.10 0.49
C LEU A 444 25.68 -8.08 -0.43
N VAL A 445 24.47 -8.00 0.13
CA VAL A 445 23.23 -7.89 -0.64
C VAL A 445 23.24 -6.64 -1.52
N ARG A 446 23.61 -5.49 -0.95
CA ARG A 446 23.74 -4.18 -1.62
C ARG A 446 24.59 -4.27 -2.88
N ARG A 447 25.75 -4.90 -2.78
CA ARG A 447 26.66 -5.09 -3.93
C ARG A 447 26.14 -6.14 -4.92
N SER A 448 25.63 -7.27 -4.43
CA SER A 448 25.21 -8.40 -5.27
C SER A 448 23.97 -8.07 -6.10
N LEU A 449 23.05 -7.26 -5.56
CA LEU A 449 21.81 -6.86 -6.22
C LEU A 449 21.84 -5.42 -6.74
N SER A 450 23.01 -4.77 -6.75
CA SER A 450 23.16 -3.38 -7.23
C SER A 450 22.09 -2.45 -6.65
N LEU A 451 21.97 -2.45 -5.32
CA LEU A 451 20.97 -1.62 -4.62
C LEU A 451 21.33 -0.13 -4.63
N ILE A 452 22.58 0.22 -4.99
CA ILE A 452 23.03 1.61 -5.12
C ILE A 452 23.55 1.83 -6.53
N VAL A 453 23.05 2.90 -7.16
CA VAL A 453 23.46 3.39 -8.48
C VAL A 453 23.88 4.84 -8.28
N ASP A 454 25.18 5.12 -8.46
CA ASP A 454 25.73 6.45 -8.16
C ASP A 454 25.29 7.52 -9.18
N GLU A 455 25.16 7.14 -10.46
CA GLU A 455 24.76 8.02 -11.55
C GLU A 455 23.34 7.68 -12.03
N VAL A 456 22.35 8.27 -11.38
CA VAL A 456 20.94 8.18 -11.79
C VAL A 456 20.60 9.34 -12.73
N ASN A 457 19.89 9.04 -13.81
CA ASN A 457 19.26 10.05 -14.66
C ASN A 457 17.76 10.11 -14.35
N GLU A 458 17.32 11.12 -13.60
CA GLU A 458 15.90 11.26 -13.24
C GLU A 458 15.00 11.67 -14.43
N HIS A 459 15.58 12.24 -15.48
CA HIS A 459 14.84 12.69 -16.67
C HIS A 459 14.54 11.54 -17.64
N ALA A 460 15.45 10.58 -17.72
CA ALA A 460 15.32 9.39 -18.52
C ALA A 460 15.87 8.20 -17.72
N PRO A 461 15.13 7.73 -16.71
CA PRO A 461 15.59 6.66 -15.83
C PRO A 461 15.81 5.37 -16.62
N ASN A 462 16.93 4.72 -16.34
CA ASN A 462 17.31 3.42 -16.92
C ASN A 462 17.30 2.30 -15.87
N ASP A 463 16.99 2.63 -14.62
CA ASP A 463 16.99 1.71 -13.48
C ASP A 463 15.97 2.15 -12.43
N ILE A 464 15.41 1.19 -11.69
CA ILE A 464 14.41 1.44 -10.64
C ILE A 464 14.94 2.30 -9.47
N SER A 465 16.25 2.48 -9.33
CA SER A 465 16.85 3.36 -8.32
C SER A 465 16.45 4.83 -8.43
N TYR A 466 15.84 5.24 -9.55
CA TYR A 466 15.35 6.61 -9.74
C TYR A 466 14.29 7.02 -8.70
N VAL A 467 13.53 6.07 -8.14
CA VAL A 467 12.47 6.36 -7.15
C VAL A 467 13.01 6.84 -5.80
N TYR A 468 14.31 6.63 -5.53
CA TYR A 468 15.04 7.14 -4.35
C TYR A 468 16.36 7.83 -4.75
N SER A 469 16.48 8.32 -5.99
CA SER A 469 17.68 9.02 -6.49
C SER A 469 19.00 8.31 -6.18
N GLY A 470 19.04 6.99 -6.38
CA GLY A 470 20.26 6.18 -6.24
C GLY A 470 20.04 4.85 -5.52
N TYR A 471 19.05 4.75 -4.64
CA TYR A 471 18.71 3.49 -3.98
C TYR A 471 17.62 2.73 -4.74
N ALA A 472 17.91 1.49 -5.14
CA ALA A 472 16.92 0.58 -5.72
C ALA A 472 16.25 -0.23 -4.60
N PRO A 473 14.90 -0.19 -4.47
CA PRO A 473 14.17 -0.97 -3.48
C PRO A 473 14.53 -2.45 -3.56
N LEU A 474 15.00 -3.04 -2.46
CA LEU A 474 15.39 -4.45 -2.43
C LEU A 474 14.22 -5.34 -2.80
N SER A 475 13.02 -5.05 -2.30
CA SER A 475 11.78 -5.75 -2.62
C SER A 475 11.52 -5.83 -4.14
N VAL A 476 11.68 -4.73 -4.87
CA VAL A 476 11.47 -4.66 -6.33
C VAL A 476 12.66 -5.27 -7.08
N ARG A 477 13.89 -5.18 -6.55
CA ARG A 477 15.03 -5.95 -7.08
C ARG A 477 14.80 -7.45 -7.00
N LEU A 478 14.13 -7.96 -5.96
CA LEU A 478 13.77 -9.38 -5.87
C LEU A 478 12.74 -9.76 -6.94
N VAL A 479 11.77 -8.90 -7.22
CA VAL A 479 10.85 -9.09 -8.36
C VAL A 479 11.64 -9.12 -9.68
N GLN A 480 12.58 -8.19 -9.86
CA GLN A 480 13.46 -8.12 -11.03
C GLN A 480 14.30 -9.41 -11.22
N CYS A 481 14.81 -10.00 -10.13
CA CYS A 481 15.54 -11.28 -10.14
C CYS A 481 14.70 -12.42 -10.73
N VAL A 482 13.38 -12.41 -10.50
CA VAL A 482 12.46 -13.46 -10.98
C VAL A 482 12.12 -13.27 -12.46
N VAL A 483 11.94 -12.02 -12.89
CA VAL A 483 11.29 -11.69 -14.17
C VAL A 483 12.26 -11.31 -15.29
N GLN A 484 13.32 -10.55 -14.98
CA GLN A 484 14.22 -10.04 -16.01
C GLN A 484 15.36 -11.01 -16.31
N ARG A 485 15.79 -11.03 -17.59
CA ARG A 485 16.82 -11.93 -18.11
C ARG A 485 17.94 -11.14 -18.78
N GLY A 486 19.18 -11.62 -18.70
CA GLY A 486 20.31 -11.07 -19.44
C GLY A 486 20.77 -9.71 -18.91
N LYS A 487 20.97 -8.71 -19.79
CA LYS A 487 21.56 -7.40 -19.44
C LYS A 487 20.73 -6.57 -18.44
N ASN A 488 19.44 -6.87 -18.32
CA ASN A 488 18.54 -6.18 -17.40
C ASN A 488 18.53 -6.81 -16.00
N GLN A 489 19.30 -7.88 -15.74
CA GLN A 489 19.40 -8.46 -14.39
C GLN A 489 20.24 -7.60 -13.44
N PRO A 490 19.90 -7.60 -12.13
CA PRO A 490 20.73 -6.99 -11.10
C PRO A 490 22.17 -7.53 -11.14
N GLY A 491 23.18 -6.65 -11.08
CA GLY A 491 24.60 -7.04 -11.07
C GLY A 491 25.22 -7.36 -12.43
N GLY A 492 24.47 -7.33 -13.54
CA GLY A 492 24.96 -7.69 -14.88
C GLY A 492 25.96 -6.71 -15.52
N GLY A 493 26.23 -5.56 -14.89
CA GLY A 493 27.01 -4.47 -15.46
C GLY A 493 28.52 -4.42 -15.14
N GLY A 494 29.05 -5.25 -14.24
CA GLY A 494 30.39 -4.96 -13.67
C GLY A 494 31.33 -6.12 -13.36
N VAL A 495 30.89 -7.38 -13.36
CA VAL A 495 31.75 -8.51 -13.00
C VAL A 495 31.98 -9.39 -14.23
N LYS A 496 33.18 -9.30 -14.83
CA LYS A 496 33.71 -10.31 -15.76
C LYS A 496 33.98 -11.60 -14.98
N GLY A 497 32.93 -12.35 -14.68
CA GLY A 497 33.02 -13.62 -13.97
C GLY A 497 31.77 -14.45 -14.23
N GLN A 498 31.92 -15.42 -15.15
CA GLN A 498 31.01 -16.54 -15.43
C GLN A 498 29.54 -16.20 -15.70
N GLY A 499 29.13 -16.33 -16.97
CA GLY A 499 27.75 -16.14 -17.38
C GLY A 499 26.75 -16.98 -16.60
N LEU A 500 25.90 -16.31 -15.81
CA LEU A 500 24.62 -16.85 -15.34
C LEU A 500 23.55 -16.51 -16.39
N ALA A 501 23.69 -17.11 -17.57
CA ALA A 501 22.73 -16.98 -18.65
C ALA A 501 21.47 -17.83 -18.36
N GLY A 502 20.31 -17.19 -18.25
CA GLY A 502 19.02 -17.82 -18.59
C GLY A 502 18.29 -18.61 -17.50
N GLY A 503 18.40 -18.24 -16.23
CA GLY A 503 17.58 -18.80 -15.16
C GLY A 503 16.08 -18.43 -15.27
N ASN A 504 15.18 -19.36 -14.96
CA ASN A 504 13.74 -19.10 -14.83
C ASN A 504 13.39 -19.08 -13.33
N GLY A 505 12.85 -17.99 -12.79
CA GLY A 505 12.67 -17.82 -11.33
C GLY A 505 13.96 -17.43 -10.62
N TRP A 506 14.19 -17.92 -9.39
CA TRP A 506 15.30 -17.51 -8.52
C TRP A 506 16.72 -17.97 -8.94
N LYS A 507 16.84 -18.66 -10.07
CA LYS A 507 18.11 -19.27 -10.49
C LYS A 507 19.17 -18.21 -10.76
N GLY A 508 20.32 -18.33 -10.10
CA GLY A 508 21.45 -17.39 -10.17
C GLY A 508 21.52 -16.42 -8.99
N PHE A 509 20.51 -16.40 -8.11
CA PHE A 509 20.44 -15.51 -6.95
C PHE A 509 20.35 -16.28 -5.62
N GLU A 510 20.49 -17.61 -5.62
CA GLU A 510 20.28 -18.45 -4.44
C GLU A 510 21.15 -18.05 -3.25
N ASP A 511 22.42 -17.71 -3.48
CA ASP A 511 23.35 -17.35 -2.42
C ASP A 511 22.98 -16.04 -1.73
N VAL A 512 22.61 -15.01 -2.50
CA VAL A 512 22.16 -13.73 -1.92
C VAL A 512 20.80 -13.89 -1.23
N LEU A 513 19.91 -14.72 -1.76
CA LEU A 513 18.61 -15.00 -1.16
C LEU A 513 18.74 -15.74 0.19
N ARG A 514 19.77 -16.57 0.39
CA ARG A 514 20.04 -17.21 1.70
C ARG A 514 20.47 -16.21 2.77
N MET A 515 20.94 -15.03 2.39
CA MET A 515 21.34 -13.98 3.34
C MET A 515 20.17 -13.12 3.83
N LEU A 516 19.07 -13.12 3.08
CA LEU A 516 17.85 -12.38 3.41
C LEU A 516 16.94 -13.23 4.31
N PRO A 517 16.16 -12.61 5.21
CA PRO A 517 15.32 -13.34 6.14
C PRO A 517 14.20 -14.11 5.41
N GLY A 518 13.71 -15.15 6.09
CA GLY A 518 12.60 -15.98 5.64
C GLY A 518 12.91 -16.93 4.47
N ARG A 519 11.97 -17.85 4.23
CA ARG A 519 12.09 -18.89 3.19
C ARG A 519 12.02 -18.34 1.76
N THR A 520 12.76 -18.95 0.85
CA THR A 520 12.62 -18.76 -0.61
C THR A 520 11.90 -19.97 -1.19
N PHE A 521 10.94 -19.77 -2.07
CA PHE A 521 10.21 -20.87 -2.73
C PHE A 521 9.81 -20.55 -4.18
N ASP A 522 9.51 -21.61 -4.91
CA ASP A 522 9.13 -21.62 -6.32
C ASP A 522 8.23 -22.85 -6.56
N GLU A 523 6.93 -22.66 -6.35
CA GLU A 523 5.91 -23.68 -6.49
C GLU A 523 5.32 -23.63 -7.89
N LYS A 524 5.30 -24.78 -8.58
CA LYS A 524 4.61 -24.94 -9.86
C LYS A 524 3.28 -25.63 -9.62
N GLN A 525 2.20 -25.01 -10.03
CA GLN A 525 0.88 -25.61 -9.93
C GLN A 525 0.56 -26.39 -11.21
N ARG A 526 -0.10 -27.54 -11.06
CA ARG A 526 -0.65 -28.35 -12.16
C ARG A 526 -2.16 -28.44 -12.02
N VAL A 527 -2.89 -28.68 -13.11
CA VAL A 527 -4.36 -28.81 -13.08
C VAL A 527 -4.79 -29.96 -12.16
N ASP A 528 -4.08 -31.08 -12.22
CA ASP A 528 -4.37 -32.29 -11.43
C ASP A 528 -4.02 -32.17 -9.93
N ASP A 529 -3.46 -31.05 -9.47
CA ASP A 529 -3.09 -30.90 -8.06
C ASP A 529 -4.35 -30.78 -7.18
N GLY A 530 -4.53 -31.77 -6.29
CA GLY A 530 -5.68 -31.87 -5.40
C GLY A 530 -6.61 -33.05 -5.68
N GLN A 531 -6.48 -33.72 -6.85
CA GLN A 531 -7.27 -34.91 -7.15
C GLN A 531 -6.68 -36.19 -6.50
N PRO A 532 -7.51 -37.14 -6.02
CA PRO A 532 -7.04 -38.42 -5.50
C PRO A 532 -6.30 -39.22 -6.59
N MET A 533 -5.04 -39.59 -6.34
CA MET A 533 -4.19 -40.22 -7.34
C MET A 533 -4.58 -41.66 -7.66
N SER A 534 -4.68 -42.00 -8.95
CA SER A 534 -4.53 -43.39 -9.41
C SER A 534 -3.04 -43.72 -9.66
N THR A 535 -2.64 -44.98 -9.54
CA THR A 535 -1.25 -45.43 -9.77
C THR A 535 -0.74 -45.16 -11.19
N LYS A 536 -1.64 -45.01 -12.17
CA LYS A 536 -1.33 -44.73 -13.57
C LYS A 536 -0.88 -43.27 -13.80
N SER A 537 -1.46 -42.31 -13.06
CA SER A 537 -1.15 -40.87 -13.22
C SER A 537 0.22 -40.46 -12.65
N LYS A 538 0.82 -41.26 -11.75
CA LYS A 538 2.20 -41.03 -11.28
C LYS A 538 3.25 -41.17 -12.37
N LEU A 539 3.10 -42.15 -13.27
CA LEU A 539 4.03 -42.40 -14.38
C LEU A 539 3.87 -41.34 -15.48
N ASP A 540 2.64 -40.98 -15.84
CA ASP A 540 2.37 -39.90 -16.81
C ASP A 540 2.88 -38.54 -16.32
N ARG A 541 2.78 -38.26 -15.00
CA ARG A 541 3.31 -37.03 -14.36
C ARG A 541 4.83 -36.92 -14.40
N ILE A 542 5.56 -38.02 -14.53
CA ILE A 542 7.03 -38.04 -14.66
C ILE A 542 7.44 -37.83 -16.13
N MET A 543 6.68 -38.37 -17.09
CA MET A 543 6.98 -38.25 -18.52
C MET A 543 6.58 -36.90 -19.15
N ASN A 544 5.51 -36.24 -18.67
CA ASN A 544 5.02 -34.98 -19.24
C ASN A 544 5.63 -33.69 -18.64
N ASN A 545 6.70 -33.80 -17.84
CA ASN A 545 7.25 -32.65 -17.11
C ASN A 545 7.95 -31.59 -18.00
N ASP A 546 8.23 -31.92 -19.27
CA ASP A 546 8.93 -31.04 -20.23
C ASP A 546 8.06 -30.52 -21.39
N VAL A 547 6.80 -30.96 -21.51
CA VAL A 547 5.97 -30.73 -22.73
C VAL A 547 4.94 -29.61 -22.57
N LEU A 548 4.73 -29.03 -21.38
CA LEU A 548 3.91 -27.81 -21.22
C LEU A 548 4.66 -26.53 -21.65
N LYS A 549 5.46 -26.62 -22.71
CA LYS A 549 6.03 -25.45 -23.40
C LYS A 549 5.02 -24.95 -24.42
N ASN A 550 4.52 -23.73 -24.19
CA ASN A 550 4.19 -22.75 -25.22
C ASN A 550 3.01 -22.97 -26.20
N GLU A 551 2.22 -24.03 -26.16
CA GLU A 551 1.28 -24.27 -27.29
C GLU A 551 -0.08 -23.53 -27.26
N HIS A 552 -0.44 -22.77 -26.23
CA HIS A 552 -1.75 -22.10 -26.17
C HIS A 552 -1.67 -20.60 -25.88
N ARG A 553 -0.86 -19.86 -26.66
CA ARG A 553 -0.83 -18.39 -26.54
C ARG A 553 -1.32 -17.73 -27.82
N SER A 554 -2.39 -16.97 -27.70
CA SER A 554 -2.81 -16.00 -28.70
C SER A 554 -1.65 -15.04 -28.99
N ASN A 555 -1.24 -14.98 -30.26
CA ASN A 555 -0.23 -14.05 -30.75
C ASN A 555 -0.54 -12.62 -30.30
N GLY A 556 0.27 -12.04 -29.41
CA GLY A 556 0.35 -10.59 -29.21
C GLY A 556 -0.03 -10.01 -27.84
N GLN A 557 -0.51 -10.78 -26.85
CA GLN A 557 -0.82 -10.22 -25.52
C GLN A 557 0.33 -10.35 -24.50
N PRO A 558 0.56 -9.31 -23.66
CA PRO A 558 1.58 -9.31 -22.61
C PRO A 558 1.30 -10.41 -21.57
N ARG A 559 2.37 -10.93 -20.95
CA ARG A 559 2.25 -11.83 -19.79
C ARG A 559 1.87 -11.01 -18.56
N ILE A 560 0.90 -11.43 -17.77
CA ILE A 560 0.61 -10.75 -16.51
C ILE A 560 1.28 -11.49 -15.35
N SER A 561 2.07 -10.77 -14.55
CA SER A 561 2.57 -11.24 -13.25
C SER A 561 1.86 -10.50 -12.12
N LEU A 562 1.28 -11.24 -11.19
CA LEU A 562 0.82 -10.67 -9.93
C LEU A 562 2.02 -10.48 -9.00
N VAL A 563 2.22 -9.29 -8.46
CA VAL A 563 3.23 -9.02 -7.42
C VAL A 563 2.49 -8.69 -6.13
N PHE A 564 2.55 -9.60 -5.15
CA PHE A 564 1.86 -9.44 -3.87
C PHE A 564 2.85 -9.03 -2.77
N PHE A 565 2.71 -7.81 -2.27
CA PHE A 565 3.44 -7.33 -1.09
C PHE A 565 2.66 -7.63 0.20
N LEU A 566 3.13 -8.62 0.95
CA LEU A 566 2.51 -9.07 2.19
C LEU A 566 3.06 -8.30 3.38
N GLY A 567 2.21 -7.54 4.08
CA GLY A 567 2.67 -6.61 5.13
C GLY A 567 2.82 -5.16 4.65
N GLY A 568 2.44 -4.89 3.40
CA GLY A 568 2.34 -3.55 2.84
C GLY A 568 3.43 -3.17 1.84
N CYS A 569 3.12 -2.21 0.97
CA CYS A 569 4.07 -1.60 0.04
C CYS A 569 3.98 -0.07 0.02
N THR A 570 5.05 0.57 -0.46
CA THR A 570 5.13 2.01 -0.66
C THR A 570 4.72 2.42 -2.08
N PHE A 571 4.40 3.69 -2.30
CA PHE A 571 4.18 4.21 -3.65
C PHE A 571 5.45 4.15 -4.52
N THR A 572 6.64 4.30 -3.93
CA THR A 572 7.90 4.09 -4.66
C THR A 572 8.09 2.65 -5.15
N GLU A 573 7.65 1.64 -4.39
CA GLU A 573 7.66 0.24 -4.85
C GLU A 573 6.65 0.01 -5.99
N VAL A 574 5.50 0.69 -5.93
CA VAL A 574 4.51 0.71 -7.02
C VAL A 574 5.12 1.34 -8.28
N SER A 575 5.67 2.55 -8.18
CA SER A 575 6.31 3.25 -9.31
C SER A 575 7.48 2.47 -9.91
N ALA A 576 8.32 1.86 -9.06
CA ALA A 576 9.42 1.02 -9.52
C ALA A 576 8.92 -0.24 -10.25
N THR A 577 7.81 -0.85 -9.79
CA THR A 577 7.21 -2.02 -10.46
C THR A 577 6.57 -1.63 -11.80
N ARG A 578 5.92 -0.47 -11.89
CA ARG A 578 5.44 0.11 -13.16
C ARG A 578 6.59 0.40 -14.12
N PHE A 579 7.71 0.93 -13.61
CA PHE A 579 8.91 1.12 -14.40
C PHE A 579 9.44 -0.21 -14.95
N LEU A 580 9.46 -1.29 -14.16
CA LEU A 580 9.84 -2.62 -14.66
C LEU A 580 8.93 -3.09 -15.81
N ALA A 581 7.60 -2.86 -15.74
CA ALA A 581 6.70 -3.19 -16.85
C ALA A 581 7.10 -2.43 -18.14
N SER A 582 7.41 -1.15 -18.02
CA SER A 582 7.83 -0.33 -19.18
C SER A 582 9.10 -0.86 -19.86
N GLN A 583 10.03 -1.45 -19.09
CA GLN A 583 11.28 -2.02 -19.60
C GLN A 583 11.07 -3.36 -20.34
N GLU A 584 9.96 -4.06 -20.07
CA GLU A 584 9.63 -5.32 -20.75
C GLU A 584 9.03 -5.08 -22.15
N GLY A 585 8.83 -3.82 -22.56
CA GLY A 585 8.45 -3.47 -23.93
C GLY A 585 7.14 -4.11 -24.39
N GLY A 586 6.17 -4.25 -23.49
CA GLY A 586 4.88 -4.90 -23.75
C GLY A 586 4.92 -6.43 -23.78
N GLN A 587 6.02 -7.06 -23.36
CA GLN A 587 6.07 -8.53 -23.22
C GLN A 587 5.50 -9.03 -21.89
N ARG A 588 5.58 -8.20 -20.85
CA ARG A 588 5.09 -8.50 -19.51
C ARG A 588 4.59 -7.24 -18.83
N ASP A 589 3.42 -7.35 -18.21
CA ASP A 589 2.83 -6.36 -17.32
C ASP A 589 2.73 -6.90 -15.89
N PHE A 590 2.61 -5.99 -14.94
CA PHE A 590 2.45 -6.29 -13.53
C PHE A 590 1.10 -5.80 -13.02
N VAL A 591 0.44 -6.63 -12.22
CA VAL A 591 -0.65 -6.17 -11.35
C VAL A 591 -0.15 -6.32 -9.92
N ILE A 592 -0.11 -5.20 -9.21
CA ILE A 592 0.39 -5.11 -7.85
C ILE A 592 -0.77 -5.41 -6.91
N CYS A 593 -0.55 -6.31 -5.97
CA CYS A 593 -1.45 -6.61 -4.88
C CYS A 593 -0.74 -6.29 -3.57
N THR A 594 -1.46 -5.79 -2.57
CA THR A 594 -0.88 -5.55 -1.25
C THR A 594 -1.92 -5.73 -0.16
N THR A 595 -1.46 -5.98 1.07
CA THR A 595 -2.36 -5.92 2.24
C THR A 595 -2.72 -4.49 2.60
N GLN A 596 -1.83 -3.53 2.37
CA GLN A 596 -2.03 -2.10 2.63
C GLN A 596 -0.99 -1.27 1.85
N ILE A 597 -1.31 0.00 1.59
CA ILE A 597 -0.28 0.99 1.28
C ILE A 597 0.28 1.54 2.59
N LEU A 598 1.60 1.71 2.68
CA LEU A 598 2.28 2.28 3.85
C LEU A 598 3.48 3.15 3.46
N ASN A 599 3.96 3.92 4.43
CA ASN A 599 5.21 4.66 4.35
C ASN A 599 5.93 4.59 5.70
N GLY A 600 7.09 5.23 5.82
CA GLY A 600 7.89 5.16 7.04
C GLY A 600 7.20 5.75 8.26
N ASN A 601 6.35 6.79 8.09
CA ASN A 601 5.58 7.38 9.17
C ASN A 601 4.49 6.43 9.66
N THR A 602 3.59 6.01 8.78
CA THR A 602 2.46 5.14 9.13
C THR A 602 2.93 3.79 9.68
N LEU A 603 4.03 3.26 9.14
CA LEU A 603 4.69 2.07 9.68
C LEU A 603 5.17 2.30 11.12
N MET A 604 5.97 3.35 11.39
CA MET A 604 6.49 3.59 12.74
C MET A 604 5.39 3.96 13.73
N GLU A 605 4.41 4.77 13.34
CA GLU A 605 3.25 5.12 14.17
C GLU A 605 2.48 3.88 14.65
N SER A 606 2.40 2.83 13.81
CA SER A 606 1.78 1.57 14.21
C SER A 606 2.56 0.80 15.29
N LEU A 607 3.86 1.11 15.46
CA LEU A 607 4.76 0.43 16.40
C LEU A 607 5.03 1.23 17.68
N VAL A 608 4.75 2.53 17.65
CA VAL A 608 4.86 3.43 18.79
C VAL A 608 3.74 3.10 19.79
N GLN A 609 4.13 2.94 21.05
CA GLN A 609 3.17 2.75 22.13
C GLN A 609 2.32 4.01 22.27
N LYS A 610 1.01 3.86 22.10
CA LYS A 610 0.05 4.92 22.43
C LYS A 610 -0.15 4.93 23.94
N VAL A 611 0.14 6.06 24.57
CA VAL A 611 -0.23 6.29 25.96
C VAL A 611 -1.67 6.81 25.95
N PRO A 612 -2.63 6.13 26.61
CA PRO A 612 -3.95 6.71 26.80
C PRO A 612 -3.78 8.04 27.54
N ASP A 613 -4.33 9.11 26.98
CA ASP A 613 -4.32 10.41 27.64
C ASP A 613 -5.16 10.31 28.93
N LEU A 614 -4.50 10.10 30.06
CA LEU A 614 -5.15 9.91 31.36
C LEU A 614 -5.95 11.15 31.80
N HIS A 615 -5.78 12.28 31.12
CA HIS A 615 -6.48 13.54 31.35
C HIS A 615 -7.61 13.83 30.36
N ALA A 616 -7.79 13.03 29.30
CA ALA A 616 -8.87 13.24 28.34
C ALA A 616 -10.25 12.72 28.84
N THR A 617 -10.29 12.12 30.03
CA THR A 617 -11.52 11.63 30.69
C THR A 617 -11.92 12.40 31.95
N SER A 618 -11.43 13.63 32.14
CA SER A 618 -11.88 14.51 33.22
C SER A 618 -12.83 15.60 32.75
#